data_AF-A0A4P9ZMM9-F1
#
_entry.id   AF-A0A4P9ZMM9-F1
#
_cell.length_a   1.000
_cell.length_b   1.000
_cell.length_c   1.000
_cell.angle_alpha   90.00
_cell.angle_beta   90.00
_cell.angle_gamma   90.00
#
_symmetry.space_group_name_H-M   'P 1'
#
loop_
_entity.id
_entity.type
_entity.pdbx_description
1 polymer ?
#
loop_
_entity_poly.entity_id
_entity_poly.type
_entity_poly.pdbx_seq_one_letter_code
_entity_poly.pdbx_strand_id
1 'polypeptide(L)'
;VPRGPNQTALIRHAFPCLQLVCTDFLASLSPQCLGRCIRLLGCYGHQPCDVNVALTAIGLFWNFSDFLQTTRGAAVDSPAPAGDLTQHPLSTCDQLWLLLLHRLSILCVDQRPEVRNGASRTLYRTLDLHGHALNGTVWELIFWHILYPL
;
A
#
# COMPACT_ATOMS: atom_id res chain seq x y z
N VAL A 1 8.28 -22.04 11.70
CA VAL A 1 8.90 -22.85 10.62
C VAL A 1 10.24 -22.22 10.28
N PRO A 2 11.37 -22.95 10.37
CA PRO A 2 12.67 -22.41 9.99
C PRO A 2 12.66 -22.12 8.48
N ARG A 3 13.04 -20.90 8.10
CA ARG A 3 13.01 -20.44 6.71
C ARG A 3 14.21 -21.02 5.98
N GLY A 4 13.97 -21.82 4.94
CA GLY A 4 15.02 -22.46 4.17
C GLY A 4 15.91 -21.44 3.43
N PRO A 5 17.16 -21.80 3.10
CA PRO A 5 18.14 -20.92 2.45
C PRO A 5 17.67 -20.32 1.11
N ASN A 6 16.65 -20.91 0.48
CA ASN A 6 16.11 -20.48 -0.80
C ASN A 6 15.13 -19.28 -0.72
N GLN A 7 14.68 -18.88 0.47
CA GLN A 7 13.66 -17.84 0.58
C GLN A 7 14.17 -16.46 0.16
N THR A 8 15.40 -16.09 0.55
CA THR A 8 16.01 -14.81 0.16
C THR A 8 16.24 -14.75 -1.35
N ALA A 9 16.67 -15.87 -1.96
CA ALA A 9 16.85 -15.94 -3.41
C ALA A 9 15.51 -15.78 -4.15
N LEU A 10 14.45 -16.47 -3.71
CA LEU A 10 13.12 -16.34 -4.30
C LEU A 10 12.58 -14.92 -4.21
N ILE A 11 12.73 -14.26 -3.06
CA ILE A 11 12.35 -12.85 -2.88
C ILE A 11 13.09 -11.96 -3.89
N ARG A 12 14.42 -12.11 -4.00
CA ARG A 12 15.24 -11.31 -4.92
C ARG A 12 14.95 -11.57 -6.39
N HIS A 13 14.55 -12.79 -6.76
CA HIS A 13 14.21 -13.12 -8.14
C HIS A 13 12.79 -12.67 -8.54
N ALA A 14 11.83 -12.76 -7.62
CA ALA A 14 10.44 -12.41 -7.90
C ALA A 14 10.14 -10.90 -7.75
N PHE A 15 10.87 -10.19 -6.88
CA PHE A 15 10.62 -8.78 -6.60
C PHE A 15 10.77 -7.86 -7.84
N PRO A 16 11.78 -8.03 -8.72
CA PRO A 16 11.92 -7.21 -9.92
C PRO A 16 10.68 -7.22 -10.84
N CYS A 17 9.96 -8.35 -10.93
CA CYS A 17 8.71 -8.42 -11.67
C CYS A 17 7.64 -7.52 -11.06
N LEU A 18 7.55 -7.48 -9.73
CA LEU A 18 6.63 -6.56 -9.06
C LEU A 18 7.07 -5.10 -9.27
N GLN A 19 8.36 -4.79 -9.21
CA GLN A 19 8.85 -3.43 -9.47
C GLN A 19 8.40 -2.93 -10.84
N LEU A 20 8.60 -3.73 -11.88
CA LEU A 20 8.19 -3.42 -13.27
C LEU A 20 6.68 -3.17 -13.38
N VAL A 21 5.86 -3.99 -12.73
CA VAL A 21 4.40 -3.77 -12.68
C VAL A 21 4.07 -2.43 -12.01
N CYS A 22 4.74 -2.12 -10.90
CA CYS A 22 4.54 -0.91 -10.12
C CYS A 22 5.07 0.37 -10.78
N THR A 23 5.93 0.27 -11.79
CA THR A 23 6.50 1.42 -12.51
C THR A 23 5.85 1.65 -13.86
N ASP A 24 5.64 0.60 -14.64
CA ASP A 24 5.34 0.74 -16.07
C ASP A 24 3.92 0.30 -16.45
N PHE A 25 3.24 -0.47 -15.60
CA PHE A 25 1.99 -1.15 -15.98
C PHE A 25 0.78 -0.80 -15.13
N LEU A 26 0.88 0.13 -14.17
CA LEU A 26 -0.22 0.49 -13.27
C LEU A 26 -1.52 0.83 -14.00
N ALA A 27 -1.43 1.63 -15.08
CA ALA A 27 -2.59 2.03 -15.89
C ALA A 27 -3.27 0.86 -16.63
N SER A 28 -2.58 -0.27 -16.80
CA SER A 28 -3.12 -1.46 -17.46
C SER A 28 -3.79 -2.44 -16.47
N LEU A 29 -3.73 -2.17 -15.17
CA LEU A 29 -4.23 -3.08 -14.14
C LEU A 29 -5.72 -2.83 -13.84
N SER A 30 -6.45 -3.91 -13.62
CA SER A 30 -7.79 -3.84 -13.01
C SER A 30 -7.68 -3.44 -11.52
N PRO A 31 -8.77 -2.90 -10.92
CA PRO A 31 -8.78 -2.56 -9.49
C PRO A 31 -8.45 -3.74 -8.56
N GLN A 32 -8.88 -4.95 -8.93
CA GLN A 32 -8.55 -6.16 -8.18
C GLN A 32 -7.05 -6.47 -8.21
N CYS A 33 -6.41 -6.31 -9.38
CA CYS A 33 -4.98 -6.49 -9.53
C CYS A 33 -4.19 -5.42 -8.76
N LEU A 34 -4.63 -4.15 -8.81
CA LEU A 34 -4.05 -3.08 -7.98
C LEU A 34 -4.09 -3.45 -6.49
N GLY A 35 -5.24 -3.90 -5.98
CA GLY A 35 -5.36 -4.35 -4.60
C GLY A 35 -4.45 -5.53 -4.25
N ARG A 36 -4.22 -6.47 -5.17
CA ARG A 36 -3.25 -7.56 -4.98
C ARG A 36 -1.81 -7.05 -4.95
N CYS A 37 -1.44 -6.13 -5.85
CA CYS A 37 -0.10 -5.52 -5.86
C CYS A 37 0.19 -4.74 -4.58
N ILE A 38 -0.77 -3.96 -4.07
CA ILE A 38 -0.66 -3.23 -2.80
C ILE A 38 -0.41 -4.21 -1.63
N ARG A 39 -1.16 -5.32 -1.57
CA ARG A 39 -0.94 -6.36 -0.55
C ARG A 39 0.44 -6.98 -0.68
N LEU A 40 0.87 -7.31 -1.90
CA LEU A 40 2.21 -7.87 -2.18
C LEU A 40 3.31 -6.91 -1.75
N LEU A 41 3.21 -5.62 -2.07
CA LEU A 41 4.17 -4.60 -1.61
C LEU A 41 4.31 -4.61 -0.09
N GLY A 42 3.20 -4.65 0.65
CA GLY A 42 3.27 -4.77 2.11
C GLY A 42 3.94 -6.06 2.58
N CYS A 43 3.78 -7.18 1.86
CA CYS A 43 4.46 -8.44 2.18
C CYS A 43 5.98 -8.33 1.93
N TYR A 44 6.40 -7.67 0.85
CA TYR A 44 7.81 -7.40 0.56
C TYR A 44 8.43 -6.35 1.51
N GLY A 45 7.64 -5.39 2.01
CA GLY A 45 8.03 -4.49 3.09
C GLY A 45 8.26 -5.24 4.41
N HIS A 46 7.36 -6.17 4.74
CA HIS A 46 7.40 -6.87 6.01
C HIS A 46 8.35 -8.08 6.04
N GLN A 47 8.77 -8.61 4.89
CA GLN A 47 9.68 -9.75 4.91
C GLN A 47 11.00 -9.38 5.63
N PRO A 48 11.51 -10.25 6.53
CA PRO A 48 12.68 -10.01 7.37
C PRO A 48 14.01 -10.39 6.70
N CYS A 49 14.00 -10.90 5.47
CA CYS A 49 15.16 -11.51 4.83
C CYS A 49 16.09 -10.49 4.17
N ASP A 50 15.55 -9.41 3.61
CA ASP A 50 16.32 -8.40 2.88
C ASP A 50 15.75 -7.00 3.13
N VAL A 51 16.46 -6.17 3.91
CA VAL A 51 16.01 -4.81 4.24
C VAL A 51 15.94 -3.90 3.01
N ASN A 52 16.79 -4.10 2.01
CA ASN A 52 16.79 -3.27 0.81
C ASN A 52 15.52 -3.50 -0.01
N VAL A 53 15.11 -4.77 -0.16
CA VAL A 53 13.83 -5.11 -0.79
C VAL A 53 12.66 -4.48 -0.04
N ALA A 54 12.70 -4.47 1.30
CA ALA A 54 11.66 -3.84 2.10
C ALA A 54 11.59 -2.32 1.88
N LEU A 55 12.72 -1.63 1.88
CA LEU A 55 12.80 -0.19 1.65
C LEU A 55 12.37 0.18 0.22
N THR A 56 12.76 -0.60 -0.78
CA THR A 56 12.29 -0.41 -2.15
C THR A 56 10.78 -0.63 -2.26
N ALA A 57 10.23 -1.66 -1.61
CA ALA A 57 8.78 -1.90 -1.59
C ALA A 57 8.03 -0.73 -0.94
N ILE A 58 8.57 -0.15 0.14
CA ILE A 58 8.02 1.06 0.77
C ILE A 58 7.99 2.23 -0.23
N GLY A 59 9.09 2.43 -0.96
CA GLY A 59 9.17 3.49 -1.98
C GLY A 59 8.14 3.34 -3.09
N LEU A 60 7.84 2.10 -3.51
CA LEU A 60 6.87 1.83 -4.58
C LEU A 60 5.42 2.15 -4.20
N PHE A 61 5.07 2.22 -2.91
CA PHE A 61 3.72 2.69 -2.53
C PHE A 61 3.45 4.11 -3.05
N TRP A 62 4.48 4.93 -3.23
CA TRP A 62 4.35 6.26 -3.80
C TRP A 62 3.74 6.25 -5.21
N ASN A 63 4.18 5.31 -6.05
CA ASN A 63 3.64 5.18 -7.41
C ASN A 63 2.14 4.86 -7.39
N PHE A 64 1.70 4.04 -6.42
CA PHE A 64 0.29 3.74 -6.25
C PHE A 64 -0.50 4.94 -5.73
N SER A 65 0.03 5.71 -4.78
CA SER A 65 -0.69 6.89 -4.29
C SER A 65 -0.88 7.92 -5.39
N ASP A 66 0.15 8.19 -6.20
CA ASP A 66 0.05 9.12 -7.32
C ASP A 66 -0.90 8.60 -8.42
N PHE A 67 -0.83 7.31 -8.73
CA PHE A 67 -1.73 6.68 -9.70
C PHE A 67 -3.20 6.70 -9.23
N LEU A 68 -3.47 6.37 -7.97
CA LEU A 68 -4.83 6.40 -7.41
C LEU A 68 -5.36 7.83 -7.32
N GLN A 69 -4.50 8.82 -7.07
CA GLN A 69 -4.89 10.23 -7.09
C GLN A 69 -5.28 10.68 -8.50
N THR A 70 -4.48 10.36 -9.51
CA THR A 70 -4.72 10.78 -10.90
C THR A 70 -5.92 10.10 -11.55
N THR A 71 -6.27 8.88 -11.10
CA THR A 71 -7.45 8.14 -11.57
C THR A 71 -8.72 8.44 -10.79
N ARG A 72 -8.62 9.24 -9.71
CA ARG A 72 -9.74 9.68 -8.88
C ARG A 72 -10.71 10.52 -9.74
N GLY A 73 -11.91 10.00 -9.97
CA GLY A 73 -12.95 10.65 -10.81
C GLY A 73 -12.97 10.22 -12.28
N ALA A 74 -12.00 9.44 -12.76
CA ALA A 74 -12.01 8.88 -14.12
C ALA A 74 -12.79 7.55 -14.22
N ALA A 75 -12.99 6.86 -13.09
CA ALA A 75 -13.76 5.63 -13.03
C ALA A 75 -15.22 5.95 -12.69
N VAL A 76 -16.14 5.38 -13.46
CA VAL A 76 -17.54 5.17 -13.04
C VAL A 76 -17.47 4.24 -11.83
N ASP A 77 -17.31 4.82 -10.64
CA ASP A 77 -17.16 4.09 -9.38
C ASP A 77 -18.49 3.43 -9.04
N SER A 78 -18.67 2.20 -9.51
CA SER A 78 -19.64 1.31 -8.89
C SER A 78 -19.17 1.07 -7.46
N PRO A 79 -20.04 1.27 -6.45
CA PRO A 79 -19.70 0.96 -5.08
C PRO A 79 -19.27 -0.50 -5.00
N ALA A 80 -18.03 -0.72 -4.57
CA ALA A 80 -17.56 -2.06 -4.27
C ALA A 80 -18.21 -2.52 -2.95
N PRO A 81 -18.42 -3.84 -2.75
CA PRO A 81 -18.92 -4.36 -1.48
C PRO A 81 -18.05 -3.87 -0.31
N ALA A 82 -18.64 -3.89 0.89
CA ALA A 82 -17.99 -3.51 2.14
C ALA A 82 -16.56 -4.06 2.21
N GLY A 83 -15.58 -3.16 2.40
CA GLY A 83 -14.17 -3.51 2.47
C GLY A 83 -13.78 -3.99 3.88
N ASP A 84 -12.55 -4.47 4.02
CA ASP A 84 -12.01 -5.03 5.28
C ASP A 84 -12.11 -4.07 6.49
N LEU A 85 -12.26 -2.76 6.25
CA LEU A 85 -12.23 -1.70 7.27
C LEU A 85 -13.58 -1.03 7.54
N THR A 86 -14.63 -1.28 6.73
CA THR A 86 -15.95 -0.63 6.94
C THR A 86 -17.09 -1.43 6.35
N GLN A 87 -18.23 -1.42 7.05
CA GLN A 87 -19.49 -2.00 6.59
C GLN A 87 -20.23 -1.12 5.57
N HIS A 88 -19.84 0.16 5.45
CA HIS A 88 -20.43 1.08 4.50
C HIS A 88 -19.79 0.95 3.12
N PRO A 89 -20.57 1.00 2.02
CA PRO A 89 -20.03 0.94 0.67
C PRO A 89 -19.17 2.18 0.41
N LEU A 90 -17.92 1.95 0.01
CA LEU A 90 -16.98 2.97 -0.45
C LEU A 90 -16.73 2.79 -1.95
N SER A 91 -16.27 3.86 -2.60
CA SER A 91 -15.79 3.78 -3.97
C SER A 91 -14.62 2.80 -4.08
N THR A 92 -14.41 2.21 -5.25
CA THR A 92 -13.31 1.26 -5.43
C THR A 92 -11.96 1.96 -5.21
N CYS A 93 -11.85 3.23 -5.65
CA CYS A 93 -10.67 4.06 -5.41
C CYS A 93 -10.42 4.30 -3.91
N ASP A 94 -11.45 4.65 -3.13
CA ASP A 94 -11.33 4.87 -1.68
C ASP A 94 -10.90 3.59 -0.95
N GLN A 95 -11.41 2.43 -1.35
CA GLN A 95 -11.00 1.14 -0.77
C GLN A 95 -9.52 0.84 -1.04
N LEU A 96 -9.02 1.13 -2.24
CA LEU A 96 -7.61 0.96 -2.59
C LEU A 96 -6.71 1.94 -1.82
N TRP A 97 -7.15 3.18 -1.63
CA TRP A 97 -6.49 4.17 -0.79
C TRP A 97 -6.34 3.71 0.65
N LEU A 98 -7.44 3.27 1.26
CA LEU A 98 -7.44 2.74 2.63
C LEU A 98 -6.55 1.51 2.75
N LEU A 99 -6.61 0.59 1.78
CA LEU A 99 -5.75 -0.59 1.75
C LEU A 99 -4.27 -0.19 1.68
N LEU A 100 -3.90 0.78 0.84
CA LEU A 100 -2.52 1.27 0.71
C LEU A 100 -2.00 1.82 2.03
N LEU A 101 -2.75 2.75 2.64
CA LEU A 101 -2.36 3.40 3.89
C LEU A 101 -2.28 2.39 5.04
N HIS A 102 -3.21 1.42 5.08
CA HIS A 102 -3.19 0.36 6.08
C HIS A 102 -1.99 -0.58 5.91
N ARG A 103 -1.59 -0.91 4.67
CA ARG A 103 -0.35 -1.70 4.46
C ARG A 103 0.90 -0.92 4.88
N LEU A 104 0.93 0.39 4.67
CA LEU A 104 2.02 1.25 5.16
C LEU A 104 2.03 1.37 6.69
N SER A 105 0.88 1.50 7.35
CA SER A 105 0.82 1.62 8.82
C SER A 105 1.34 0.38 9.53
N ILE A 106 1.07 -0.82 9.00
CA ILE A 106 1.67 -2.06 9.52
C ILE A 106 3.20 -1.99 9.49
N LEU A 107 3.80 -1.36 8.47
CA LEU A 107 5.26 -1.19 8.38
C LEU A 107 5.79 -0.07 9.30
N CYS A 108 4.95 0.86 9.72
CA CYS A 108 5.31 1.92 10.68
C CYS A 108 5.53 1.40 12.10
N VAL A 109 5.23 0.14 12.38
CA VAL A 109 5.55 -0.54 13.64
C VAL A 109 6.52 -1.71 13.44
N ASP A 110 7.23 -1.75 12.30
CA ASP A 110 8.24 -2.76 12.02
C ASP A 110 9.38 -2.68 13.05
N GLN A 111 9.93 -3.83 13.44
CA GLN A 111 11.02 -3.90 14.42
C GLN A 111 12.30 -3.23 13.91
N ARG A 112 12.53 -3.25 12.60
CA ARG A 112 13.72 -2.67 11.94
C ARG A 112 13.55 -1.14 11.85
N PRO A 113 14.42 -0.34 12.50
CA PRO A 113 14.28 1.11 12.51
C PRO A 113 14.24 1.76 11.13
N GLU A 114 14.99 1.23 10.17
CA GLU A 114 15.07 1.76 8.80
C GLU A 114 13.74 1.59 8.06
N VAL A 115 13.13 0.40 8.18
CA VAL A 115 11.84 0.07 7.57
C VAL A 115 10.74 0.91 8.20
N ARG A 116 10.73 0.97 9.53
CA ARG A 116 9.79 1.79 10.28
C ARG A 116 9.85 3.26 9.88
N ASN A 117 11.03 3.86 9.93
CA ASN A 117 11.22 5.28 9.59
C ASN A 117 10.88 5.56 8.12
N GLY A 118 11.24 4.64 7.21
CA GLY A 118 10.88 4.73 5.81
C GLY A 118 9.36 4.71 5.60
N ALA A 119 8.67 3.77 6.25
CA ALA A 119 7.23 3.64 6.17
C ALA A 119 6.51 4.86 6.75
N SER A 120 6.91 5.33 7.93
CA SER A 120 6.32 6.52 8.56
C SER A 120 6.48 7.75 7.67
N ARG A 121 7.67 7.98 7.12
CA ARG A 121 7.92 9.10 6.20
C ARG A 121 7.03 9.01 4.98
N THR A 122 6.94 7.84 4.34
CA THR A 122 6.10 7.64 3.16
C THR A 122 4.62 7.82 3.50
N LEU A 123 4.13 7.27 4.63
CA LEU A 123 2.75 7.39 5.07
C LEU A 123 2.35 8.86 5.28
N TYR A 124 3.09 9.59 6.11
CA TYR A 124 2.75 10.99 6.40
C TYR A 124 2.89 11.88 5.17
N ARG A 125 3.90 11.67 4.32
CA ARG A 125 4.04 12.41 3.06
C ARG A 125 2.89 12.14 2.10
N THR A 126 2.40 10.90 2.06
CA THR A 126 1.24 10.52 1.24
C THR A 126 -0.03 11.24 1.72
N LEU A 127 -0.25 11.29 3.03
CA LEU A 127 -1.39 12.00 3.63
C LEU A 127 -1.28 13.52 3.46
N ASP A 128 -0.08 14.08 3.61
CA ASP A 128 0.16 15.51 3.42
C ASP A 128 -0.13 15.95 1.98
N LEU A 129 0.35 15.18 1.00
CA LEU A 129 0.17 15.52 -0.41
C LEU A 129 -1.26 15.28 -0.91
N HIS A 130 -1.85 14.14 -0.58
CA HIS A 130 -3.10 13.67 -1.20
C HIS A 130 -4.31 13.72 -0.27
N GLY A 131 -4.11 13.99 1.01
CA GLY A 131 -5.17 13.95 2.02
C GLY A 131 -6.30 14.95 1.79
N HIS A 132 -6.01 16.08 1.15
CA HIS A 132 -7.02 17.08 0.77
C HIS A 132 -8.10 16.54 -0.18
N ALA A 133 -7.80 15.47 -0.92
CA ALA A 133 -8.73 14.86 -1.87
C ALA A 133 -9.65 13.81 -1.22
N LEU A 134 -9.38 13.39 0.01
CA LEU A 134 -10.14 12.34 0.70
C LEU A 134 -11.39 12.92 1.36
N ASN A 135 -12.50 12.17 1.32
CA ASN A 135 -13.76 12.60 1.96
C ASN A 135 -13.74 12.35 3.48
N GLY A 136 -14.71 12.92 4.19
CA GLY A 136 -14.80 12.82 5.66
C GLY A 136 -14.87 11.39 6.19
N THR A 137 -15.63 10.51 5.52
CA THR A 137 -15.75 9.09 5.90
C THR A 137 -14.42 8.36 5.79
N VAL A 138 -13.67 8.58 4.69
CA VAL A 138 -12.34 7.99 4.50
C VAL A 138 -11.36 8.54 5.54
N TRP A 139 -11.41 9.83 5.84
CA TRP A 139 -10.58 10.45 6.88
C TRP A 139 -10.84 9.88 8.27
N GLU A 140 -12.10 9.67 8.63
CA GLU A 140 -12.48 9.04 9.91
C GLU A 140 -11.90 7.63 10.01
N LEU A 141 -12.00 6.83 8.94
CA LEU A 141 -11.40 5.49 8.90
C LEU A 141 -9.87 5.53 9.00
N ILE A 142 -9.22 6.48 8.31
CA ILE A 142 -7.76 6.68 8.41
C ILE A 142 -7.38 7.03 9.85
N PHE A 143 -8.09 7.95 10.48
CA PHE A 143 -7.78 8.36 11.84
C PHE A 143 -7.85 7.16 12.79
N TRP A 144 -8.98 6.44 12.82
CA TRP A 144 -9.21 5.39 13.80
C TRP A 144 -8.43 4.10 13.52
N HIS A 145 -8.30 3.69 12.27
CA HIS A 145 -7.70 2.39 11.92
C HIS A 145 -6.23 2.48 11.50
N ILE A 146 -5.73 3.68 11.17
CA ILE A 146 -4.40 3.84 10.59
C ILE A 146 -3.52 4.73 11.45
N LEU A 147 -3.99 5.91 11.86
CA LEU A 147 -3.15 6.86 12.60
C LEU A 147 -3.17 6.65 14.11
N TYR A 148 -4.35 6.42 14.69
CA TYR A 148 -4.49 6.23 16.14
C TYR A 148 -3.70 5.03 16.69
N PRO A 149 -3.58 3.88 15.98
CA PRO A 149 -2.81 2.74 16.47
C PRO A 149 -1.28 2.86 16.35
N LEU A 150 -0.76 3.93 15.72
CA LEU A 150 0.69 4.15 15.53
C LEU A 150 1.31 4.89 16.70
#